data_AF-A0A938RW59-F1
#
_entry.id   AF-A0A938RW59-F1
#
_cell.length_a   1.000
_cell.length_b   1.000
_cell.length_c   1.000
_cell.angle_alpha   90.00
_cell.angle_beta   90.00
_cell.angle_gamma   90.00
#
_symmetry.space_group_name_H-M   'P 1'
#
loop_
_entity.id
_entity.type
_entity.pdbx_description
1 polymer ?
#
loop_
_entity_poly.entity_id
_entity_poly.type
_entity_poly.pdbx_seq_one_letter_code
_entity_poly.pdbx_strand_id
1 'polypeptide(L)'
;MRVLVVCLGLGLLPTGLATANDAADHGLEQLLIESATTPEQHLALANYFKARATAAREDAAYHRRMGASYSGGKLATLQAQKAHCDKLATLAESAAGEYDALAKAHEALAKP
;
A
#
# COMPACT_ATOMS: atom_id res chain seq x y z
N MET A 1 28.08 49.77 11.56
CA MET A 1 27.01 50.09 10.60
C MET A 1 26.40 48.76 10.16
N ARG A 2 25.15 48.48 10.56
CA ARG A 2 24.54 47.13 10.47
C ARG A 2 23.83 46.91 9.13
N VAL A 3 23.94 45.67 8.70
CA VAL A 3 23.60 45.06 7.40
C VAL A 3 22.12 45.17 7.06
N LEU A 4 21.83 45.44 5.79
CA LEU A 4 20.51 45.36 5.17
C LEU A 4 20.53 44.13 4.26
N VAL A 5 19.82 43.07 4.64
CA VAL A 5 19.54 41.91 3.76
C VAL A 5 18.04 41.69 3.76
N VAL A 6 17.46 41.90 2.59
CA VAL A 6 16.06 41.72 2.24
C VAL A 6 15.76 40.22 2.21
N CYS A 7 14.87 39.75 3.10
CA CYS A 7 14.33 38.40 3.03
C CYS A 7 13.37 38.30 1.84
N LEU A 8 13.87 37.74 0.74
CA LEU A 8 13.07 37.32 -0.40
C LEU A 8 12.20 36.12 0.04
N GLY A 9 10.89 36.30 0.10
CA GLY A 9 9.93 35.25 0.43
C GLY A 9 9.96 34.15 -0.61
N LEU A 10 10.44 32.97 -0.21
CA LEU A 10 10.35 31.75 -1.00
C LEU A 10 9.04 31.05 -0.64
N GLY A 11 8.12 31.00 -1.61
CA GLY A 11 6.81 30.38 -1.49
C GLY A 11 6.91 28.92 -1.06
N LEU A 12 6.25 28.61 0.05
CA LEU A 12 6.09 27.26 0.57
C LEU A 12 4.99 26.56 -0.27
N LEU A 13 5.39 25.82 -1.29
CA LEU A 13 4.51 24.84 -1.94
C LEU A 13 4.51 23.56 -1.11
N PRO A 14 3.35 23.04 -0.65
CA PRO A 14 3.29 21.71 -0.06
C PRO A 14 3.39 20.70 -1.22
N THR A 15 4.60 20.26 -1.53
CA THR A 15 4.83 19.04 -2.30
C THR A 15 4.26 17.88 -1.49
N GLY A 16 3.12 17.35 -1.93
CA GLY A 16 2.65 16.06 -1.47
C GLY A 16 3.74 15.03 -1.71
N LEU A 17 4.31 14.49 -0.63
CA LEU A 17 5.25 13.39 -0.66
C LEU A 17 4.51 12.13 -1.11
N ALA A 18 4.34 11.95 -2.41
CA ALA A 18 4.35 10.61 -2.97
C ALA A 18 5.78 10.10 -2.81
N THR A 19 5.98 9.03 -2.03
CA THR A 19 7.31 8.48 -1.84
C THR A 19 7.77 7.87 -3.17
N ALA A 20 8.95 8.26 -3.66
CA ALA A 20 9.50 7.71 -4.91
C ALA A 20 9.67 6.18 -4.86
N ASN A 21 9.67 5.60 -3.65
CA ASN A 21 9.80 4.16 -3.42
C ASN A 21 8.58 3.36 -3.90
N ASP A 22 7.34 3.78 -3.63
CA ASP A 22 6.16 2.99 -4.01
C ASP A 22 6.02 2.88 -5.54
N ALA A 23 6.26 3.97 -6.25
CA ALA A 23 6.22 3.97 -7.72
C ALA A 23 7.33 3.11 -8.34
N ALA A 24 8.52 3.10 -7.73
CA ALA A 24 9.62 2.25 -8.18
C ALA A 24 9.37 0.77 -7.90
N ASP A 25 8.75 0.44 -6.76
CA ASP A 25 8.44 -0.93 -6.35
C ASP A 25 7.41 -1.59 -7.28
N HIS A 26 6.34 -0.85 -7.64
CA HIS A 26 5.36 -1.32 -8.63
C HIS A 26 5.96 -1.51 -10.03
N GLY A 27 6.92 -0.67 -10.44
CA GLY A 27 7.59 -0.81 -11.73
C GLY A 27 8.45 -2.08 -11.82
N LEU A 28 9.18 -2.41 -10.75
CA LEU A 28 9.98 -3.62 -10.70
C LEU A 28 9.09 -4.89 -10.62
N GLU A 29 8.03 -4.86 -9.82
CA GLU A 29 7.05 -5.94 -9.73
C GLU A 29 6.49 -6.29 -11.12
N GLN A 30 6.06 -5.27 -11.88
CA GLN A 30 5.55 -5.46 -13.24
C GLN A 30 6.59 -6.08 -14.18
N LEU A 31 7.84 -5.63 -14.14
CA LEU A 31 8.92 -6.19 -14.96
C LEU A 31 9.19 -7.66 -14.62
N LEU A 32 9.12 -8.05 -13.35
CA LEU A 32 9.28 -9.45 -12.92
C LEU A 32 8.12 -10.32 -13.41
N ILE A 33 6.89 -9.82 -13.37
CA ILE A 33 5.72 -10.52 -13.93
C ILE A 33 5.89 -10.74 -15.44
N GLU A 34 6.26 -9.69 -16.18
CA GLU A 34 6.39 -9.73 -17.64
C GLU A 34 7.56 -10.59 -18.14
N SER A 35 8.62 -10.70 -17.33
CA SER A 35 9.83 -11.47 -17.69
C SER A 35 9.79 -12.94 -17.27
N ALA A 36 8.81 -13.36 -16.46
CA ALA A 36 8.68 -14.75 -16.03
C ALA A 36 8.28 -15.66 -17.20
N THR A 37 9.12 -16.66 -17.48
CA THR A 37 8.98 -17.58 -18.62
C THR A 37 9.15 -19.05 -18.25
N THR A 38 9.68 -19.35 -17.06
CA THR A 38 9.90 -20.73 -16.59
C THR A 38 8.95 -21.08 -15.46
N PRO A 39 8.59 -22.37 -15.30
CA PRO A 39 7.75 -22.81 -14.19
C PRO A 39 8.26 -22.36 -12.82
N GLU A 40 9.58 -22.39 -12.60
CA GLU A 40 10.23 -21.98 -11.36
C GLU A 40 10.08 -20.47 -11.10
N GLN A 41 10.16 -19.63 -12.14
CA GLN A 41 9.93 -18.19 -12.03
C GLN A 41 8.47 -17.89 -11.68
N HIS A 42 7.51 -18.57 -12.32
CA HIS A 42 6.11 -18.43 -11.96
C HIS A 42 5.85 -18.91 -10.54
N LEU A 43 6.49 -19.99 -10.08
CA LEU A 43 6.38 -20.42 -8.68
C LEU A 43 6.92 -19.38 -7.69
N ALA A 44 8.04 -18.72 -8.03
CA ALA A 44 8.58 -17.65 -7.21
C ALA A 44 7.61 -16.46 -7.10
N LEU A 45 7.01 -16.04 -8.21
CA LEU A 45 6.00 -14.97 -8.22
C LEU A 45 4.73 -15.37 -7.44
N ALA A 46 4.30 -16.62 -7.56
CA ALA A 46 3.17 -17.11 -6.77
C ALA A 46 3.43 -16.99 -5.26
N ASN A 47 4.63 -17.37 -4.80
CA ASN A 47 5.01 -17.25 -3.40
C ASN A 47 5.14 -15.78 -2.95
N TYR A 48 5.68 -14.92 -3.82
CA TYR A 48 5.74 -13.48 -3.58
C TYR A 48 4.34 -12.89 -3.36
N PHE A 49 3.39 -13.18 -4.26
CA PHE A 49 2.02 -12.66 -4.12
C PHE A 49 1.28 -13.23 -2.91
N LYS A 50 1.52 -14.49 -2.51
CA LYS A 50 0.99 -15.01 -1.23
C LYS A 50 1.50 -14.22 -0.02
N ALA A 51 2.77 -13.84 -0.03
CA ALA A 51 3.34 -13.01 1.03
C ALA A 51 2.70 -11.62 1.04
N ARG A 52 2.51 -10.99 -0.13
CA ARG A 52 1.80 -9.70 -0.28
C ARG A 52 0.35 -9.79 0.19
N ALA A 53 -0.36 -10.86 -0.13
CA ALA A 53 -1.72 -11.09 0.33
C ALA A 53 -1.79 -11.22 1.87
N THR A 54 -0.83 -11.92 2.48
CA THR A 54 -0.72 -12.01 3.94
C THR A 54 -0.47 -10.64 4.56
N ALA A 55 0.49 -9.87 4.04
CA ALA A 55 0.80 -8.53 4.53
C ALA A 55 -0.40 -7.57 4.41
N ALA A 56 -1.15 -7.62 3.30
CA ALA A 56 -2.35 -6.82 3.11
C ALA A 56 -3.46 -7.17 4.11
N ARG A 57 -3.62 -8.45 4.47
CA ARG A 57 -4.55 -8.87 5.54
C ARG A 57 -4.12 -8.37 6.91
N GLU A 58 -2.83 -8.39 7.20
CA GLU A 58 -2.28 -7.85 8.44
C GLU A 58 -2.54 -6.34 8.55
N ASP A 59 -2.39 -5.61 7.45
CA ASP A 59 -2.71 -4.19 7.35
C ASP A 59 -4.21 -3.92 7.52
N ALA A 60 -5.07 -4.73 6.89
CA ALA A 60 -6.51 -4.67 7.09
C ALA A 60 -6.88 -4.85 8.57
N ALA A 61 -6.28 -5.85 9.24
CA ALA A 61 -6.49 -6.10 10.66
C ALA A 61 -5.95 -4.95 11.53
N TYR A 62 -4.82 -4.35 11.17
CA TYR A 62 -4.27 -3.18 11.83
C TYR A 62 -5.24 -1.99 11.76
N HIS A 63 -5.75 -1.66 10.57
CA HIS A 63 -6.71 -0.59 10.40
C HIS A 63 -8.05 -0.84 11.10
N ARG A 64 -8.52 -2.10 11.16
CA ARG A 64 -9.70 -2.47 11.97
C ARG A 64 -9.50 -2.18 13.45
N ARG A 65 -8.34 -2.58 14.01
CA ARG A 65 -8.00 -2.29 15.41
C ARG A 65 -7.90 -0.79 15.68
N MET A 66 -7.34 -0.04 14.73
CA MET A 66 -7.28 1.42 14.83
C MET A 66 -8.68 2.06 14.82
N GLY A 67 -9.55 1.64 13.90
CA GLY A 67 -10.95 2.08 13.87
C GLY A 67 -11.70 1.78 15.16
N ALA A 68 -11.45 0.61 15.76
CA ALA A 68 -12.03 0.25 17.06
C ALA A 68 -11.61 1.21 18.17
N SER A 69 -10.38 1.75 18.15
CA SER A 69 -9.91 2.71 19.16
C SER A 69 -10.68 4.04 19.16
N TYR A 70 -11.27 4.42 18.02
CA TYR A 70 -12.15 5.60 17.91
C TYR A 70 -13.61 5.32 18.28
N SER A 71 -13.96 4.05 18.55
CA SER A 71 -15.33 3.66 18.87
C SER A 71 -15.76 4.18 20.24
N GLY A 72 -17.03 4.59 20.38
CA GLY A 72 -17.57 5.16 21.62
C GLY A 72 -17.42 6.68 21.74
N GLY A 73 -16.61 7.31 20.90
CA GLY A 73 -16.56 8.76 20.75
C GLY A 73 -17.84 9.33 20.13
N LYS A 74 -18.49 10.30 20.80
CA LYS A 74 -19.65 11.03 20.23
C LYS A 74 -19.25 12.23 19.37
N LEU A 75 -17.98 12.61 19.39
CA LEU A 75 -17.47 13.70 18.57
C LEU A 75 -17.45 13.28 17.11
N ALA A 76 -17.97 14.14 16.23
CA ALA A 76 -18.03 13.88 14.78
C ALA A 76 -16.65 13.55 14.18
N THR A 77 -15.59 14.17 14.70
CA THR A 77 -14.20 13.88 14.29
C THR A 77 -13.78 12.44 14.58
N LEU A 78 -14.14 11.89 15.74
CA LEU A 78 -13.82 10.49 16.09
C LEU A 78 -14.61 9.50 15.21
N GLN A 79 -15.87 9.81 14.92
CA GLN A 79 -16.67 9.01 13.99
C GLN A 79 -16.08 9.02 12.57
N ALA A 80 -15.63 10.19 12.10
CA ALA A 80 -14.95 10.32 10.81
C ALA A 80 -13.64 9.50 10.77
N GLN A 81 -12.85 9.51 11.85
CA GLN A 81 -11.63 8.70 11.94
C GLN A 81 -11.93 7.20 11.94
N LYS A 82 -12.98 6.76 12.64
CA LYS A 82 -13.44 5.36 12.56
C LYS A 82 -13.78 4.98 11.11
N ALA A 83 -14.60 5.78 10.43
CA ALA A 83 -15.01 5.51 9.05
C ALA A 83 -13.82 5.51 8.07
N HIS A 84 -12.85 6.40 8.28
CA HIS A 84 -11.60 6.42 7.53
C HIS A 84 -10.81 5.10 7.70
N CYS A 85 -10.61 4.63 8.93
CA CYS A 85 -9.92 3.37 9.19
C CYS A 85 -10.68 2.15 8.64
N ASP A 86 -12.02 2.13 8.76
CA ASP A 86 -12.84 1.05 8.21
C ASP A 86 -12.70 0.98 6.67
N LYS A 87 -12.61 2.14 6.00
CA LYS A 87 -12.37 2.22 4.55
C LYS A 87 -10.99 1.67 4.19
N LEU A 88 -9.94 2.06 4.92
CA LEU A 88 -8.58 1.54 4.68
C LEU A 88 -8.51 0.03 4.87
N ALA A 89 -9.14 -0.51 5.91
CA ALA A 89 -9.20 -1.94 6.11
C ALA A 89 -9.89 -2.68 4.96
N THR A 90 -10.96 -2.10 4.41
CA THR A 90 -11.68 -2.67 3.27
C THR A 90 -10.82 -2.67 2.00
N LEU A 91 -10.07 -1.58 1.76
CA LEU A 91 -9.15 -1.49 0.63
C LEU A 91 -8.02 -2.52 0.75
N ALA A 92 -7.44 -2.67 1.93
CA ALA A 92 -6.38 -3.64 2.19
C ALA A 92 -6.87 -5.10 2.01
N GLU A 93 -8.10 -5.42 2.44
CA GLU A 93 -8.70 -6.73 2.17
C GLU A 93 -8.94 -6.98 0.67
N SER A 94 -9.37 -5.95 -0.07
CA SER A 94 -9.50 -6.03 -1.54
C SER A 94 -8.15 -6.34 -2.18
N ALA A 95 -7.09 -5.62 -1.78
CA ALA A 95 -5.74 -5.86 -2.27
C ALA A 95 -5.26 -7.28 -1.94
N ALA A 96 -5.55 -7.79 -0.75
CA ALA A 96 -5.25 -9.18 -0.40
C ALA A 96 -5.93 -10.18 -1.35
N GLY A 97 -7.19 -9.92 -1.74
CA GLY A 97 -7.91 -10.72 -2.73
C GLY A 97 -7.29 -10.67 -4.12
N GLU A 98 -6.83 -9.50 -4.56
CA GLU A 98 -6.12 -9.33 -5.84
C GLU A 98 -4.79 -10.08 -5.85
N TYR A 99 -4.00 -9.99 -4.78
CA TYR A 99 -2.76 -10.75 -4.64
C TYR A 99 -2.98 -12.27 -4.59
N ASP A 100 -4.03 -12.74 -3.91
CA ASP A 100 -4.41 -14.15 -3.94
C ASP A 100 -4.74 -14.62 -5.36
N ALA A 101 -5.41 -13.79 -6.16
CA ALA A 101 -5.74 -14.11 -7.55
C ALA A 101 -4.48 -14.18 -8.42
N LEU A 102 -3.55 -13.22 -8.26
CA LEU A 102 -2.25 -13.24 -8.94
C LEU A 102 -1.44 -14.48 -8.54
N ALA A 103 -1.39 -14.81 -7.24
CA ALA A 103 -0.70 -16.00 -6.77
C ALA A 103 -1.22 -17.26 -7.48
N LYS A 104 -2.55 -17.46 -7.51
CA LYS A 104 -3.18 -18.62 -8.17
C LYS A 104 -2.91 -18.65 -9.67
N ALA A 105 -2.91 -17.49 -10.34
CA ALA A 105 -2.60 -17.41 -11.76
C ALA A 105 -1.16 -17.89 -12.03
N HIS A 106 -0.20 -17.44 -11.23
CA HIS A 106 1.20 -17.87 -11.34
C HIS A 106 1.40 -19.35 -10.95
N GLU A 107 0.69 -19.88 -9.95
CA GLU A 107 0.71 -21.33 -9.64
C GLU A 107 0.23 -22.19 -10.80
N ALA A 108 -0.76 -21.71 -11.55
CA ALA A 108 -1.26 -22.43 -12.72
C ALA A 108 -0.23 -22.49 -13.85
N LEU A 109 0.57 -21.42 -14.02
CA LEU A 109 1.66 -21.32 -14.99
C LEU A 109 2.93 -22.07 -14.55
N ALA A 110 3.07 -22.36 -13.26
CA ALA A 110 4.19 -23.13 -12.70
C ALA A 110 4.08 -24.66 -12.92
N LYS A 111 3.02 -25.12 -13.61
CA LYS A 111 2.84 -26.54 -13.89
C LYS A 111 3.66 -26.95 -15.12
N PRO A 112 4.32 -28.13 -15.09
CA PRO A 112 5.08 -28.64 -16.23
C PRO A 112 4.20 -29.01 -17.42
#